data_AF-C7CFQ9-F1
#
_entry.id   AF-C7CFQ9-F1
#
_cell.length_a   1.000
_cell.length_b   1.000
_cell.length_c   1.000
_cell.angle_alpha   90.00
_cell.angle_beta   90.00
_cell.angle_gamma   90.00
#
_symmetry.space_group_name_H-M   'P 1'
#
loop_
_entity.id
_entity.type
_entity.pdbx_description
1 polymer ?
#
loop_
_entity_poly.entity_id
_entity_poly.type
_entity_poly.pdbx_seq_one_letter_code
_entity_poly.pdbx_strand_id
1 'polypeptide(L)' 'MQEKAELLTQHGPLTPAEILPELRAVTLRGATLHKEPLTPGTVKKKMDVRVFHGRYFEPLDEGRYARKAS' A
#
# COMPACT_ATOMS: atom_id res chain seq x y z
N MET A 1 -3.58 -4.41 5.06
CA MET A 1 -3.57 -4.71 3.61
C MET A 1 -4.86 -4.26 2.97
N GLN A 2 -6.00 -4.66 3.53
CA GLN A 2 -7.32 -4.21 3.12
C GLN A 2 -7.44 -2.69 2.97
N GLU A 3 -7.00 -1.91 3.97
CA GLU A 3 -7.02 -0.44 3.92
C GLU A 3 -6.37 0.14 2.65
N LYS A 4 -5.17 -0.33 2.27
CA LYS A 4 -4.50 0.14 1.03
C LYS A 4 -5.31 -0.23 -0.21
N ALA A 5 -5.90 -1.42 -0.21
CA ALA A 5 -6.76 -1.87 -1.30
C ALA A 5 -8.05 -1.02 -1.40
N GLU A 6 -8.63 -0.61 -0.27
CA GLU A 6 -9.77 0.31 -0.23
C GLU A 6 -9.40 1.70 -0.77
N LEU A 7 -8.23 2.24 -0.38
CA LEU A 7 -7.73 3.51 -0.93
C LEU A 7 -7.59 3.45 -2.46
N LEU A 8 -7.06 2.36 -2.99
CA LEU A 8 -6.93 2.16 -4.44
C LEU A 8 -8.29 2.01 -5.15
N THR A 9 -9.31 1.48 -4.47
CA THR A 9 -10.67 1.46 -4.99
C THR A 9 -11.29 2.87 -5.04
N GLN A 10 -11.02 3.71 -4.04
CA GLN A 10 -11.60 5.04 -3.92
C GLN A 10 -10.93 6.08 -4.81
N HIS A 11 -9.60 6.06 -4.86
CA HIS A 11 -8.79 7.08 -5.54
C HIS A 11 -8.24 6.62 -6.89
N GLY A 12 -8.42 5.35 -7.24
CA GLY A 12 -7.77 4.72 -8.39
C GLY A 12 -6.30 4.40 -8.11
N PRO A 13 -5.48 4.22 -9.18
CA PRO A 13 -4.08 3.87 -9.04
C PRO A 13 -3.24 4.91 -8.31
N LEU A 14 -2.54 4.50 -7.25
CA LEU A 14 -1.66 5.36 -6.45
C LEU A 14 -0.26 4.76 -6.29
N THR A 15 0.71 5.64 -6.12
CA THR A 15 2.08 5.30 -5.70
C THR A 15 2.15 5.07 -4.19
N PRO A 16 3.19 4.38 -3.68
CA PRO A 16 3.43 4.24 -2.25
C PRO A 16 3.58 5.58 -1.51
N ALA A 17 4.06 6.62 -2.18
CA ALA A 17 4.21 7.96 -1.62
C ALA A 17 2.86 8.68 -1.45
N GLU A 18 1.92 8.46 -2.39
CA GLU A 18 0.54 8.96 -2.29
C GLU A 18 -0.28 8.14 -1.27
N ILE A 19 -0.04 6.83 -1.14
CA ILE A 19 -0.75 5.96 -0.20
C ILE A 19 -0.37 6.26 1.25
N LEU A 20 0.91 6.51 1.53
CA LEU A 20 1.42 6.68 2.90
C LEU A 20 0.68 7.73 3.75
N PRO A 21 0.45 8.97 3.27
CA PRO A 21 -0.25 10.00 4.06
C PRO A 21 -1.73 9.69 4.27
N GLU A 22 -2.36 8.88 3.41
CA GLU A 22 -3.78 8.50 3.48
C GLU A 22 -4.04 7.33 4.44
N LEU A 23 -2.99 6.73 5.01
CA LEU A 23 -3.16 5.65 5.99
C LEU A 23 -3.69 6.18 7.31
N ARG A 24 -4.64 5.45 7.90
CA ARG A 24 -5.21 5.81 9.21
C ARG A 24 -4.12 5.85 10.28
N ALA A 25 -4.29 6.75 11.23
CA ALA A 25 -3.39 6.93 12.37
C ALA A 25 -3.14 5.62 13.16
N VAL A 26 -4.11 4.71 13.24
CA VAL A 26 -3.93 3.39 13.89
C VAL A 26 -2.92 2.51 13.14
N THR A 27 -2.93 2.53 11.81
CA THR A 27 -1.99 1.79 10.96
C THR A 27 -0.58 2.35 11.11
N LEU A 28 -0.45 3.68 11.13
CA LEU A 28 0.83 4.37 11.37
C LEU A 28 1.39 4.05 12.76
N ARG A 29 0.55 4.13 13.80
CA ARG A 29 0.93 3.77 15.19
C ARG A 29 1.33 2.30 15.31
N GLY A 30 0.60 1.39 14.67
CA GLY A 30 0.95 -0.03 14.65
C GLY A 30 2.35 -0.29 14.09
N ALA A 31 2.76 0.45 13.05
CA ALA A 31 4.10 0.34 12.49
C ALA A 31 5.20 0.85 13.44
N THR A 32 4.95 1.96 14.13
CA THR A 32 5.91 2.48 15.13
C THR A 32 6.16 1.49 16.28
N LEU A 33 5.16 0.68 16.66
CA LEU A 33 5.33 -0.38 17.67
C LEU A 33 6.28 -1.50 17.19
N HIS A 34 6.39 -1.73 15.89
CA HIS A 34 7.32 -2.70 15.30
C HIS A 34 8.71 -2.12 15.00
N LYS A 35 9.02 -0.92 15.50
CA LYS A 35 10.32 -0.24 15.41
C LYS A 35 10.86 -0.01 13.98
N GLU A 36 10.01 -0.08 12.96
CA GLU A 36 10.38 0.30 11.60
C GLU A 36 9.44 1.43 11.12
N PRO A 37 9.97 2.62 10.79
CA PRO A 37 9.15 3.74 10.35
C PRO A 37 8.46 3.39 9.02
N LEU A 38 7.18 3.74 8.90
CA LEU A 38 6.48 3.58 7.63
C LEU A 38 6.98 4.65 6.64
N THR A 39 7.81 4.22 5.70
CA THR A 39 8.29 5.03 4.57
C THR A 39 7.63 4.57 3.27
N PRO A 40 7.65 5.37 2.20
CA PRO A 40 7.17 4.93 0.89
C PRO A 40 7.84 3.62 0.44
N GLY A 41 9.14 3.44 0.75
CA GLY A 41 9.87 2.20 0.47
C GLY A 41 9.33 0.98 1.24
N THR A 42 8.99 1.13 2.52
CA THR A 42 8.38 0.02 3.28
C THR A 42 6.97 -0.31 2.81
N VAL A 43 6.18 0.71 2.41
CA VAL A 43 4.86 0.52 1.81
C VAL A 43 4.99 -0.25 0.49
N LYS A 44 5.92 0.18 -0.38
CA LYS A 44 6.25 -0.49 -1.64
C LYS A 44 6.60 -1.96 -1.41
N LYS A 45 7.58 -2.24 -0.55
CA LYS A 45 8.01 -3.62 -0.23
C LYS A 45 6.84 -4.49 0.23
N LYS A 46 5.97 -3.97 1.09
CA LYS A 46 4.78 -4.70 1.55
C LYS A 46 3.79 -4.99 0.42
N MET A 47 3.58 -4.03 -0.48
CA MET A 47 2.70 -4.20 -1.64
C MET A 47 3.30 -5.18 -2.65
N ASP A 48 4.60 -5.09 -2.93
CA ASP A 48 5.32 -6.01 -3.82
C ASP A 48 5.23 -7.46 -3.35
N VAL A 49 5.34 -7.72 -2.04
CA VAL A 49 5.13 -9.08 -1.51
C VAL A 49 3.73 -9.59 -1.83
N ARG A 50 2.71 -8.72 -1.82
CA ARG A 50 1.34 -9.14 -2.17
C ARG A 50 1.16 -9.31 -3.67
N VAL A 51 1.76 -8.46 -4.49
CA VAL A 51 1.84 -8.62 -5.96
C VAL A 51 2.51 -9.95 -6.31
N PHE A 52 3.65 -10.29 -5.70
CA PHE A 52 4.36 -11.55 -5.93
C PHE A 52 3.48 -12.78 -5.65
N HIS A 53 2.64 -12.71 -4.62
CA HIS A 53 1.67 -13.77 -4.31
C HIS A 53 0.36 -13.67 -5.11
N GLY A 54 0.25 -12.74 -6.06
CA GLY A 54 -0.96 -12.52 -6.86
C GLY A 54 -2.16 -12.08 -6.04
N ARG A 55 -1.96 -11.31 -4.96
CA ARG A 55 -3.02 -10.86 -4.05
C ARG A 55 -3.10 -9.34 -3.95
N TYR A 56 -4.30 -8.83 -3.71
CA TYR A 56 -4.66 -7.43 -3.40
C TYR A 56 -4.36 -6.39 -4.48
N PHE A 57 -3.17 -6.41 -5.08
CA PHE A 57 -2.65 -5.33 -5.92
C PHE A 57 -2.17 -5.85 -7.27
N GLU A 58 -2.26 -4.98 -8.26
CA GLU A 58 -1.60 -5.12 -9.55
C GLU A 58 -0.62 -3.96 -9.73
N PRO A 59 0.64 -4.22 -10.11
CA PRO A 59 1.58 -3.16 -10.43
C PRO A 59 1.18 -2.51 -11.76
N LEU A 60 1.34 -1.19 -11.85
CA LEU A 60 1.15 -0.41 -13.06
C LEU A 60 2.43 0.38 -13.37
N ASP A 61 2.40 1.11 -14.48
CA ASP A 61 3.48 2.00 -14.89
C ASP A 61 3.77 3.07 -13.82
N GLU A 62 4.98 3.64 -13.90
CA GLU A 62 5.44 4.72 -13.01
C GLU A 62 5.44 4.35 -11.51
N GLY A 63 5.43 3.06 -11.18
CA GLY A 63 5.44 2.58 -9.79
C GLY A 63 4.10 2.77 -9.06
N ARG A 64 3.00 2.94 -9.82
CA ARG A 64 1.64 2.93 -9.28
C ARG A 64 1.17 1.50 -9.03
N TYR A 65 0.19 1.37 -8.15
CA TYR A 65 -0.51 0.11 -7.89
C TYR A 65 -2.00 0.33 -8.07
N ALA A 66 -2.67 -0.63 -8.69
CA ALA A 66 -4.13 -0.72 -8.72
C ALA A 66 -4.64 -1.80 -7.77
N ARG A 67 -5.93 -1.75 -7.45
CA ARG A 67 -6.62 -2.87 -6.79
C ARG A 67 -6.73 -4.03 -7.78
N LYS A 68 -6.20 -5.20 -7.42
CA LYS A 68 -6.40 -6.43 -8.20
C LYS A 68 -7.90 -6.76 -8.29
N ALA A 69 -8.43 -6.89 -9.52
CA ALA A 69 -9.77 -7.40 -9.74
C ALA A 69 -9.86 -8.84 -9.20
N SER A 70 -10.96 -9.15 -8.51
CA SER A 70 -11.12 -10.43 -7.80
C SER A 70 -11.40 -11.56 -8.77
#